data_AF-A0A2J0KQN9-F1
#
_entry.id   AF-A0A2J0KQN9-F1
#
_cell.length_a   1.000
_cell.length_b   1.000
_cell.length_c   1.000
_cell.angle_alpha   90.00
_cell.angle_beta   90.00
_cell.angle_gamma   90.00
#
_symmetry.space_group_name_H-M   'P 1'
#
loop_
_entity.id
_entity.type
_entity.pdbx_description
1 polymer ?
#
loop_
_entity_poly.entity_id
_entity_poly.type
_entity_poly.pdbx_seq_one_letter_code
_entity_poly.pdbx_strand_id
1 'polypeptide(L)'
;MARNEKGLKDALKKIPALREEFWRNVNVLGGHETLNPALERAGRVADFLEFAELLCADALHREESCGGHFREEYQTPEGEAKRDDEHFAYVAAWEFKGAGIAPVLHKEPLVYENVHLAVRNYK
;
A
#
# COMPACT_ATOMS: atom_id res chain seq x y z
N MET A 1 2.98 -3.06 13.03
CA MET A 1 3.17 -2.64 11.63
C MET A 1 3.17 -1.11 11.58
N ALA A 2 4.18 -0.49 12.19
CA ALA A 2 4.34 0.97 12.13
C ALA A 2 4.99 1.36 10.79
N ARG A 3 4.67 2.55 10.32
CA ARG A 3 5.17 3.13 9.07
C ARG A 3 5.70 4.53 9.38
N ASN A 4 6.69 4.98 8.64
CA ASN A 4 7.12 6.37 8.65
C ASN A 4 7.45 6.84 7.23
N GLU A 5 7.38 8.14 7.02
CA GLU A 5 7.57 8.81 5.74
C GLU A 5 8.93 8.43 5.11
N LYS A 6 9.99 8.42 5.92
CA LYS A 6 11.34 8.05 5.47
C LYS A 6 11.38 6.63 4.92
N GLY A 7 10.82 5.67 5.65
CA GLY A 7 10.78 4.27 5.24
C GLY A 7 9.93 4.04 3.99
N LEU A 8 8.78 4.72 3.90
CA LEU A 8 7.90 4.64 2.72
C LEU A 8 8.58 5.22 1.48
N LYS A 9 9.24 6.38 1.60
CA LYS A 9 10.01 7.00 0.51
C LYS A 9 11.21 6.15 0.08
N ASP A 10 11.87 5.47 1.01
CA ASP A 10 12.95 4.53 0.70
C ASP A 10 12.43 3.29 -0.04
N ALA A 11 11.31 2.71 0.42
CA ALA A 11 10.66 1.58 -0.24
C ALA A 11 10.25 1.92 -1.68
N LEU A 12 9.64 3.10 -1.90
CA LEU A 12 9.24 3.56 -3.24
C LEU A 12 10.42 3.75 -4.21
N LYS A 13 11.64 3.96 -3.70
CA LYS A 13 12.85 3.98 -4.54
C LYS A 13 13.36 2.58 -4.87
N LYS A 14 13.22 1.64 -3.93
CA LYS A 14 13.78 0.29 -4.04
C LYS A 14 12.90 -0.68 -4.82
N ILE A 15 11.57 -0.59 -4.67
CA ILE A 15 10.63 -1.52 -5.29
C ILE A 15 10.74 -1.52 -6.83
N PRO A 16 10.82 -0.36 -7.53
CA PRO A 16 11.01 -0.36 -8.98
C PRO A 16 12.31 -1.06 -9.40
N ALA A 17 13.41 -0.86 -8.67
CA ALA A 17 14.67 -1.52 -8.96
C ALA A 17 14.58 -3.05 -8.79
N LEU A 18 13.89 -3.52 -7.73
CA LEU A 18 13.64 -4.95 -7.52
C LEU A 18 12.76 -5.56 -8.62
N ARG A 19 11.74 -4.82 -9.08
CA ARG A 19 10.88 -5.23 -10.19
C ARG A 19 11.65 -5.37 -11.49
N GLU A 20 12.51 -4.41 -11.82
CA GLU A 20 13.40 -4.47 -12.99
C GLU A 20 14.43 -5.59 -12.89
N GLU A 21 14.96 -5.86 -11.70
CA GLU A 21 15.87 -6.99 -11.47
C GLU A 21 15.16 -8.33 -11.67
N PHE A 22 13.94 -8.46 -11.13
CA PHE A 22 13.11 -9.66 -11.28
C PHE A 22 12.91 -9.99 -12.76
N TRP A 23 12.46 -9.03 -13.58
CA TRP A 23 12.20 -9.27 -15.01
C TRP A 23 13.47 -9.61 -15.80
N ARG A 24 14.61 -9.08 -15.40
CA ARG A 24 15.90 -9.33 -16.07
C ARG A 24 16.48 -10.69 -15.73
N ASN A 25 16.32 -11.14 -14.49
CA ASN A 25 17.13 -12.20 -13.91
C ASN A 25 16.32 -13.44 -13.51
N VAL A 26 14.98 -13.38 -13.47
CA VAL A 26 14.17 -14.52 -13.04
C VAL A 26 14.39 -15.72 -13.95
N ASN A 27 14.66 -16.88 -13.34
CA ASN A 27 14.77 -18.14 -14.04
C ASN A 27 13.61 -19.05 -13.59
N VAL A 28 12.69 -19.34 -14.52
CA VAL A 28 11.53 -20.19 -14.26
C VAL A 28 11.80 -21.58 -14.82
N LEU A 29 12.02 -22.53 -13.91
CA LEU A 29 12.28 -23.92 -14.27
C LEU A 29 10.98 -24.68 -14.58
N GLY A 30 11.10 -25.82 -15.25
CA GLY A 30 9.97 -26.67 -15.65
C GLY A 30 9.61 -26.51 -17.13
N GLY A 31 8.62 -27.27 -17.59
CA GLY A 31 8.15 -27.30 -18.97
C GLY A 31 6.65 -27.00 -19.07
N HIS A 32 6.11 -27.11 -20.29
CA HIS A 32 4.70 -26.86 -20.59
C HIS A 32 3.83 -28.13 -20.64
N GLU A 33 4.44 -29.31 -20.54
CA GLU A 33 3.77 -30.62 -20.61
C GLU A 33 2.90 -30.92 -19.38
N THR A 34 3.19 -30.26 -18.26
CA THR A 34 2.43 -30.39 -17.02
C THR A 34 2.25 -29.02 -16.38
N LEU A 35 1.34 -28.92 -15.40
CA LEU A 35 1.24 -27.74 -14.56
C LEU A 35 2.62 -27.37 -13.99
N ASN A 36 2.97 -26.08 -14.06
CA ASN A 36 4.27 -25.57 -13.62
C ASN A 36 4.13 -24.65 -12.40
N PRO A 37 4.31 -25.17 -11.16
CA PRO A 37 4.24 -24.37 -9.94
C PRO A 37 5.35 -23.32 -9.83
N ALA A 38 6.47 -23.46 -10.56
CA ALA A 38 7.51 -22.43 -10.59
C ALA A 38 7.02 -21.19 -11.36
N LEU A 39 6.30 -21.40 -12.47
CA LEU A 39 5.69 -20.31 -13.24
C LEU A 39 4.63 -19.57 -12.42
N GLU A 40 3.76 -20.28 -11.70
CA GLU A 40 2.76 -19.66 -10.83
C GLU A 40 3.40 -18.79 -9.73
N ARG A 41 4.46 -19.30 -9.09
CA ARG A 41 5.17 -18.56 -8.04
C ARG A 41 5.87 -17.33 -8.60
N ALA A 42 6.48 -17.43 -9.78
CA ALA A 42 7.08 -16.29 -10.46
C ALA A 42 6.03 -15.21 -10.76
N GLY A 43 4.86 -15.62 -11.30
CA GLY A 43 3.73 -14.70 -11.53
C GLY A 43 3.29 -13.98 -10.25
N ARG A 44 3.09 -14.71 -9.14
CA ARG A 44 2.72 -14.10 -7.85
C ARG A 44 3.75 -13.11 -7.33
N VAL A 45 5.04 -13.40 -7.50
CA VAL A 45 6.12 -12.46 -7.12
C VAL A 45 6.07 -11.21 -7.98
N ALA A 46 5.84 -11.35 -9.29
CA ALA A 46 5.65 -10.22 -10.19
C ALA A 46 4.46 -9.34 -9.74
N ASP A 47 3.32 -9.96 -9.42
CA ASP A 47 2.12 -9.26 -8.92
C ASP A 47 2.41 -8.53 -7.59
N PHE A 48 3.14 -9.16 -6.67
CA PHE A 48 3.50 -8.55 -5.40
C PHE A 48 4.44 -7.35 -5.57
N LEU A 49 5.36 -7.39 -6.54
CA LEU A 49 6.27 -6.28 -6.82
C LEU A 49 5.52 -5.06 -7.37
N GLU A 50 4.53 -5.27 -8.25
CA GLU A 50 3.67 -4.19 -8.73
C GLU A 50 2.75 -3.66 -7.61
N PHE A 51 2.09 -4.56 -6.88
CA PHE A 51 1.20 -4.17 -5.78
C PHE A 51 1.93 -3.47 -4.62
N ALA A 52 3.15 -3.87 -4.30
CA ALA A 52 3.93 -3.28 -3.20
C ALA A 52 4.24 -1.80 -3.45
N GLU A 53 4.48 -1.41 -4.70
CA GLU A 53 4.72 -0.01 -5.07
C GLU A 53 3.47 0.83 -4.79
N LEU A 54 2.30 0.35 -5.24
CA LEU A 54 1.01 0.98 -4.97
C LEU A 54 0.69 1.04 -3.47
N LEU A 55 0.95 -0.04 -2.74
CA LEU A 55 0.71 -0.12 -1.30
C LEU A 55 1.53 0.92 -0.53
N CYS A 56 2.80 1.11 -0.91
CA CYS A 56 3.66 2.12 -0.30
C CYS A 56 3.23 3.55 -0.70
N ALA A 57 2.80 3.74 -1.95
CA ALA A 57 2.32 5.04 -2.42
C ALA A 57 1.04 5.47 -1.70
N ASP A 58 0.06 4.56 -1.54
CA ASP A 58 -1.16 4.80 -0.78
C ASP A 58 -0.84 5.10 0.70
N ALA A 59 0.04 4.29 1.31
CA ALA A 59 0.44 4.51 2.69
C ALA A 59 1.20 5.83 2.92
N LEU A 60 1.97 6.30 1.92
CA LEU A 60 2.64 7.60 1.95
C LEU A 60 1.63 8.74 1.79
N HIS A 61 0.68 8.60 0.86
CA HIS A 61 -0.39 9.56 0.61
C HIS A 61 -1.29 9.77 1.84
N ARG A 62 -1.59 8.70 2.57
CA ARG A 62 -2.42 8.75 3.78
C ARG A 62 -1.61 9.22 4.99
N GLU A 63 -1.60 10.52 5.20
CA GLU A 63 -0.89 11.25 6.26
C GLU A 63 -1.70 11.31 7.57
N GLU A 64 -2.09 10.14 8.06
CA GLU A 64 -2.79 9.95 9.35
C GLU A 64 -2.47 8.58 9.94
N SER A 65 -2.94 8.31 11.16
CA SER A 65 -3.09 6.94 11.67
C SER A 65 -4.55 6.57 11.90
N CYS A 66 -5.02 5.56 11.19
CA CYS A 66 -6.40 5.07 11.24
C CYS A 66 -6.45 3.53 11.12
N GLY A 67 -6.95 2.86 12.17
CA GLY A 67 -7.06 1.39 12.18
C GLY A 67 -5.69 0.70 12.05
N GLY A 68 -5.55 -0.18 11.04
CA GLY A 68 -4.28 -0.87 10.74
C GLY A 68 -3.24 -0.01 9.99
N HIS A 69 -3.63 1.19 9.54
CA HIS A 69 -2.72 2.19 9.00
C HIS A 69 -2.17 3.04 10.14
N PHE A 70 -0.93 2.80 10.54
CA PHE A 70 -0.27 3.49 11.64
C PHE A 70 1.01 4.17 11.15
N ARG A 71 1.00 5.50 11.14
CA ARG A 71 2.11 6.36 10.80
C ARG A 71 2.68 6.97 12.08
N GLU A 72 3.97 6.76 12.33
CA GLU A 72 4.65 7.19 13.56
C GLU A 72 4.62 8.71 13.74
N GLU A 73 4.52 9.47 12.64
CA GLU A 73 4.37 10.93 12.67
C GLU A 73 2.97 11.39 13.10
N TYR A 74 1.96 10.51 13.01
CA TYR A 74 0.55 10.81 13.27
C TYR A 74 0.02 9.92 14.39
N GLN A 75 0.60 10.09 15.58
CA GLN A 75 0.13 9.46 16.81
C GLN A 75 -0.04 10.50 17.91
N THR A 76 -0.81 10.18 18.94
CA THR A 76 -0.90 11.02 20.14
C THR A 76 0.38 10.90 20.98
N PRO A 77 0.63 11.80 21.95
CA PRO A 77 1.78 11.67 22.87
C PRO A 77 1.82 10.33 23.62
N GLU A 78 0.66 9.69 23.79
CA GLU A 78 0.50 8.40 24.45
C GLU A 78 0.72 7.20 23.51
N GLY A 79 1.00 7.44 22.23
CA GLY A 79 1.24 6.41 21.21
C GLY A 79 -0.02 5.84 20.54
N GLU A 80 -1.18 6.48 20.74
CA GLU A 80 -2.43 6.06 20.09
C GLU A 80 -2.54 6.61 18.67
N ALA A 81 -3.31 5.93 17.81
CA ALA A 81 -3.53 6.37 16.45
C ALA A 81 -4.23 7.74 16.40
N LYS A 82 -3.63 8.72 15.72
CA LYS A 82 -4.22 10.03 15.47
C LYS A 82 -4.82 10.07 14.07
N ARG A 83 -6.14 9.88 13.99
CA ARG A 83 -6.94 9.96 12.76
C ARG A 83 -7.16 11.41 12.34
N ASP A 84 -7.22 11.67 11.04
CA ASP A 84 -7.51 12.99 10.48
C ASP A 84 -8.80 12.92 9.65
N ASP A 85 -9.91 13.19 10.34
CA ASP A 85 -11.27 13.13 9.77
C ASP A 85 -11.57 14.28 8.80
N GLU A 86 -10.78 15.36 8.80
CA GLU A 86 -10.97 16.48 7.87
C GLU A 86 -10.45 16.13 6.48
N HIS A 87 -9.26 15.51 6.40
CA HIS A 87 -8.59 15.25 5.13
C HIS A 87 -8.80 13.83 4.61
N PHE A 88 -8.99 12.84 5.50
CA PHE A 88 -8.90 11.42 5.16
C PHE A 88 -10.17 10.59 5.41
N ALA A 89 -11.31 11.26 5.69
CA ALA A 89 -12.63 10.64 5.77
C ALA A 89 -13.19 10.25 4.38
N TYR A 90 -12.49 9.35 3.69
CA TYR A 90 -12.87 8.80 2.39
C TYR A 90 -12.31 7.39 2.19
N VAL A 91 -12.95 6.62 1.32
CA VAL A 91 -12.37 5.39 0.75
C VAL A 91 -11.64 5.72 -0.55
N ALA A 92 -10.47 5.09 -0.71
CA ALA A 92 -9.59 5.28 -1.85
C ALA A 92 -9.69 4.10 -2.81
N ALA A 93 -9.74 4.37 -4.11
CA ALA A 93 -9.49 3.39 -5.16
C ALA A 93 -8.42 3.94 -6.10
N TRP A 94 -7.36 3.16 -6.33
CA TRP A 94 -6.29 3.53 -7.24
C TRP A 94 -6.48 2.81 -8.59
N GLU A 95 -6.80 3.57 -9.63
CA GLU A 95 -6.97 3.07 -10.99
C GLU A 95 -5.59 2.75 -11.60
N PHE A 96 -5.43 1.51 -12.07
CA PHE A 96 -4.25 1.10 -12.81
C PHE A 96 -4.23 1.71 -14.22
N LYS A 97 -3.14 2.42 -14.54
CA LYS A 97 -2.95 3.06 -15.86
C LYS A 97 -1.94 2.33 -16.75
N GLY A 98 -1.37 1.22 -16.28
CA GLY A 98 -0.27 0.51 -16.93
C GLY A 98 1.00 0.53 -16.08
N ALA A 99 1.86 -0.47 -16.29
CA ALA A 99 3.10 -0.61 -15.53
C ALA A 99 4.03 0.60 -15.73
N GLY A 100 4.53 1.16 -14.63
CA GLY A 100 5.39 2.35 -14.66
C GLY A 100 4.66 3.68 -14.91
N ILE A 101 3.33 3.66 -15.07
CA ILE A 101 2.50 4.86 -15.17
C ILE A 101 1.86 5.08 -13.80
N ALA A 102 1.94 6.32 -13.29
CA ALA A 102 1.35 6.66 -12.00
C ALA A 102 -0.17 6.36 -11.99
N PRO A 103 -0.68 5.65 -10.97
CA PRO A 103 -2.11 5.34 -10.86
C PRO A 103 -2.91 6.60 -10.56
N VAL A 104 -4.21 6.58 -10.88
CA VAL A 104 -5.13 7.70 -10.58
C VAL A 104 -5.88 7.39 -9.30
N LEU A 105 -5.87 8.32 -8.34
CA LEU A 105 -6.62 8.19 -7.10
C LEU A 105 -8.06 8.67 -7.29
N HIS A 106 -9.00 7.76 -7.08
CA HIS A 106 -10.43 8.05 -6.93
C HIS A 106 -10.77 8.04 -5.45
N LYS A 107 -11.54 9.05 -5.01
CA LYS A 107 -11.98 9.20 -3.61
C LYS A 107 -13.48 9.20 -3.54
N GLU A 108 -14.04 8.39 -2.65
CA GLU A 108 -15.45 8.44 -2.28
C GLU A 108 -15.56 8.91 -0.82
N PRO A 109 -16.15 10.10 -0.57
CA PRO A 109 -16.29 10.64 0.77
C PRO A 109 -17.15 9.76 1.68
N LEU A 110 -16.75 9.61 2.93
CA LEU A 110 -17.54 8.90 3.95
C LEU A 110 -18.41 9.89 4.72
N VAL A 111 -19.73 9.77 4.56
CA VAL A 111 -20.73 10.61 5.24
C VAL A 111 -21.44 9.79 6.31
N TYR A 112 -21.39 10.27 7.55
CA TYR A 112 -21.96 9.59 8.71
C TYR A 112 -23.19 10.34 9.24
N GLU A 113 -24.38 9.86 8.92
CA GLU A 113 -25.65 10.50 9.30
C GLU A 113 -26.12 10.12 10.71
N ASN A 114 -25.95 8.86 11.10
CA ASN A 114 -26.54 8.31 12.33
C ASN A 114 -25.55 8.19 13.49
N VAL A 115 -24.27 7.96 13.19
CA VAL A 115 -23.22 7.75 14.19
C VAL A 115 -22.06 8.67 13.86
N HIS A 116 -21.92 9.75 14.61
CA HIS A 116 -20.84 10.70 14.41
C HIS A 116 -19.48 10.11 14.79
N LEU A 117 -18.44 10.57 14.09
CA LEU A 117 -17.07 10.16 14.33
C LEU A 117 -16.64 10.53 15.75
N ALA A 118 -16.07 9.56 16.45
CA ALA A 118 -15.47 9.73 17.75
C ALA A 118 -14.03 9.21 17.74
N VAL A 119 -13.20 9.75 18.62
CA VAL A 119 -11.82 9.28 18.83
C VAL A 119 -11.89 7.94 19.56
N ARG A 120 -11.24 6.93 19.00
CA ARG A 120 -11.11 5.61 19.61
C ARG A 120 -9.80 5.53 20.40
N ASN A 121 -9.88 5.12 21.66
CA ASN A 121 -8.73 4.86 22.53
C ASN A 121 -8.87 3.44 23.11
N TYR A 122 -7.79 2.66 23.10
CA TYR A 122 -7.78 1.28 23.60
C TYR A 122 -7.18 1.12 25.00
N LYS A 123 -6.71 2.22 25.58
CA LYS A 123 -6.26 2.25 26.98
C LYS A 123 -7.43 2.36 27.95
#